data_AF-A0A7S1MW75-F1
#
_entry.id   AF-A0A7S1MW75-F1
#
_cell.length_a   1.000
_cell.length_b   1.000
_cell.length_c   1.000
_cell.angle_alpha   90.00
_cell.angle_beta   90.00
_cell.angle_gamma   90.00
#
_symmetry.space_group_name_H-M   'P 1'
#
loop_
_entity.id
_entity.type
_entity.pdbx_description
1 polymer ?
#
loop_
_entity_poly.entity_id
_entity_poly.type
_entity_poly.pdbx_seq_one_letter_code
_entity_poly.pdbx_strand_id
1 'polypeptide(L)'
;GFPDLDWKRKMNPLPELVELADGIFVADNVLSPSECETLIAATKDFLQPTNARNLPPKKGEAFRNNDRMLHRDERFADQLWKHRLAPICASLERSDGARPTNVNADLRVYRYTTGQSFGPHIDVPVVEGKFESEFTVLVYL
;
A
#
# COMPACT_ATOMS: atom_id res chain seq x y z
N GLY A 1 6.63 4.48 -14.36
CA GLY A 1 6.49 5.08 -13.02
C GLY A 1 5.04 5.39 -12.78
N PHE A 2 4.69 5.61 -11.52
CA PHE A 2 3.34 6.03 -11.14
C PHE A 2 3.09 7.49 -11.60
N PRO A 3 1.84 7.92 -11.82
CA PRO A 3 1.52 9.32 -12.05
C PRO A 3 1.83 10.17 -10.81
N ASP A 4 2.03 11.47 -11.00
CA ASP A 4 2.14 12.41 -9.87
C ASP A 4 0.81 12.50 -9.13
N LEU A 5 0.87 12.58 -7.80
CA LEU A 5 -0.30 12.94 -7.00
C LEU A 5 -0.63 14.42 -7.20
N ASP A 6 -1.90 14.79 -7.04
CA ASP A 6 -2.27 16.20 -6.96
C ASP A 6 -1.83 16.74 -5.59
N TRP A 7 -0.54 17.05 -5.47
CA TRP A 7 0.07 17.53 -4.22
C TRP A 7 -0.47 18.91 -3.81
N LYS A 8 -1.13 19.65 -4.72
CA LYS A 8 -1.79 20.93 -4.42
C LYS A 8 -3.17 20.74 -3.81
N ARG A 9 -3.80 19.57 -4.03
CA ARG A 9 -5.04 19.20 -3.32
C ARG A 9 -4.77 19.19 -1.83
N LYS A 10 -5.44 20.09 -1.12
CA LYS A 10 -5.48 20.09 0.34
C LYS A 10 -6.43 19.00 0.80
N MET A 11 -5.98 18.16 1.73
CA MET A 11 -6.85 17.29 2.51
C MET A 11 -7.51 18.15 3.59
N ASN A 12 -8.72 18.64 3.30
CA ASN A 12 -9.50 19.43 4.25
C ASN A 12 -10.98 19.01 4.25
N PRO A 13 -11.48 18.39 5.33
CA PRO A 13 -10.73 18.02 6.52
C PRO A 13 -9.63 16.99 6.22
N LEU A 14 -8.61 16.93 7.07
CA LEU A 14 -7.62 15.86 7.04
C LEU A 14 -8.35 14.54 7.33
N PRO A 15 -8.08 13.44 6.60
CA PRO A 15 -8.57 12.12 6.97
C PRO A 15 -8.26 11.79 8.43
N GLU A 16 -9.30 11.39 9.15
CA GLU A 16 -9.15 10.86 10.49
C GLU A 16 -8.60 9.43 10.41
N LEU A 17 -7.61 9.13 11.24
CA LEU A 17 -7.07 7.79 11.39
C LEU A 17 -7.77 7.11 12.57
N VAL A 18 -8.61 6.13 12.27
CA VAL A 18 -9.43 5.41 13.25
C VAL A 18 -8.83 4.03 13.48
N GLU A 19 -8.55 3.68 14.74
CA GLU A 19 -8.16 2.33 15.12
C GLU A 19 -9.40 1.42 15.19
N LEU A 20 -9.49 0.43 14.31
CA LEU A 20 -10.60 -0.53 14.28
C LEU A 20 -10.37 -1.72 15.20
N ALA A 21 -9.11 -2.08 15.39
CA ALA A 21 -8.64 -3.14 16.28
C ALA A 21 -7.16 -2.87 16.60
N ASP A 22 -6.61 -3.57 17.60
CA ASP A 22 -5.21 -3.41 18.03
C ASP A 22 -4.24 -3.45 16.83
N GLY A 23 -3.59 -2.32 16.56
CA GLY A 23 -2.64 -2.17 15.46
C GLY A 23 -3.24 -2.13 14.06
N ILE A 24 -4.57 -2.05 13.92
CA ILE A 24 -5.30 -1.97 12.64
C ILE A 24 -6.01 -0.62 12.55
N PHE A 25 -5.55 0.21 11.62
CA PHE A 25 -6.06 1.55 11.41
C PHE A 25 -6.69 1.71 10.03
N VAL A 26 -7.72 2.56 9.94
CA VAL A 26 -8.36 2.97 8.69
C VAL A 26 -8.45 4.48 8.60
N ALA A 27 -8.31 5.00 7.39
CA ALA A 27 -8.53 6.40 7.09
C ALA A 27 -9.22 6.50 5.72
N ASP A 28 -10.31 7.25 5.66
CA ASP A 28 -11.06 7.47 4.42
C ASP A 28 -10.50 8.65 3.63
N ASN A 29 -10.70 8.64 2.30
CA ASN A 29 -10.36 9.76 1.42
C ASN A 29 -8.85 10.12 1.37
N VAL A 30 -7.97 9.15 1.65
CA VAL A 30 -6.50 9.29 1.48
C VAL A 30 -6.17 9.72 0.06
N LEU A 31 -6.79 9.10 -0.95
CA LEU A 31 -6.71 9.52 -2.35
C LEU A 31 -8.08 10.03 -2.83
N SER A 32 -8.08 10.91 -3.82
CA SER A 32 -9.33 11.35 -4.48
C SER A 32 -9.75 10.31 -5.51
N PRO A 33 -11.04 10.29 -5.89
CA PRO A 33 -11.50 9.44 -6.99
C PRO A 33 -10.66 9.60 -8.27
N SER A 34 -10.31 10.83 -8.64
CA SER A 34 -9.49 11.11 -9.83
C SER A 34 -8.05 10.57 -9.71
N GLU A 35 -7.45 10.63 -8.52
CA GLU A 35 -6.13 10.05 -8.28
C GLU A 35 -6.18 8.51 -8.36
N CYS A 36 -7.22 7.89 -7.80
CA CYS A 36 -7.44 6.45 -7.90
C CYS A 36 -7.60 6.02 -9.38
N GLU A 37 -8.46 6.69 -10.14
CA GLU A 37 -8.66 6.42 -11.57
C GLU A 37 -7.36 6.56 -12.37
N THR A 38 -6.57 7.60 -12.09
CA THR A 38 -5.30 7.83 -12.77
C THR A 38 -4.28 6.74 -12.45
N LEU A 39 -4.21 6.29 -11.19
CA LEU A 39 -3.35 5.18 -10.77
C LEU A 39 -3.78 3.85 -11.39
N ILE A 40 -5.08 3.55 -11.43
CA ILE A 40 -5.61 2.37 -12.10
C ILE A 40 -5.22 2.40 -13.59
N ALA A 41 -5.48 3.51 -14.28
CA ALA A 41 -5.16 3.65 -15.70
C ALA A 41 -3.66 3.47 -15.98
N ALA A 42 -2.79 3.98 -15.11
CA ALA A 42 -1.34 3.88 -15.26
C ALA A 42 -0.77 2.48 -14.97
N THR A 43 -1.51 1.62 -14.26
CA THR A 43 -0.99 0.34 -13.74
C THR A 43 -1.67 -0.89 -14.36
N LYS A 44 -2.92 -0.76 -14.84
CA LYS A 44 -3.79 -1.89 -15.21
C LYS A 44 -3.20 -2.84 -16.25
N ASP A 45 -2.36 -2.33 -17.16
CA ASP A 45 -1.78 -3.08 -18.28
C ASP A 45 -0.46 -3.78 -17.91
N PHE A 46 0.10 -3.49 -16.71
CA PHE A 46 1.34 -4.09 -16.21
C PHE A 46 1.10 -5.24 -15.22
N LEU A 47 -0.15 -5.47 -14.83
CA LEU A 47 -0.55 -6.52 -13.90
C LEU A 47 -0.42 -7.90 -14.56
N GLN A 48 0.20 -8.84 -13.86
CA GLN A 48 0.38 -10.23 -14.31
C GLN A 48 -0.18 -11.20 -13.27
N PRO A 49 -0.79 -12.33 -13.69
CA PRO A 49 -1.35 -13.30 -12.77
C PRO A 49 -0.24 -13.94 -11.93
N THR A 50 -0.39 -13.93 -10.61
CA THR A 50 0.57 -14.56 -9.68
C THR A 50 0.55 -16.09 -9.76
N ASN A 51 -0.60 -16.67 -10.13
CA ASN A 51 -0.80 -18.10 -10.28
C ASN A 51 -1.95 -18.39 -11.25
N ALA A 52 -1.71 -18.23 -12.55
CA ALA A 52 -2.72 -18.39 -13.60
C ALA A 52 -3.37 -19.80 -13.65
N ARG A 53 -2.75 -20.79 -13.01
CA ARG A 53 -3.20 -22.20 -13.00
C ARG A 53 -3.84 -22.62 -11.69
N ASN A 54 -3.98 -21.72 -10.71
CA ASN A 54 -4.49 -22.02 -9.36
C ASN A 54 -3.81 -23.23 -8.71
N LEU A 55 -2.50 -23.39 -8.92
CA LEU A 55 -1.75 -24.49 -8.32
C LEU A 55 -1.66 -24.31 -6.80
N PRO A 56 -1.62 -25.41 -6.02
CA PRO A 56 -1.36 -25.32 -4.58
C PRO A 56 -0.08 -24.52 -4.29
N PRO A 57 -0.04 -23.74 -3.19
CA PRO A 57 1.17 -23.00 -2.84
C PRO A 57 2.30 -23.96 -2.43
N LYS A 58 3.54 -23.49 -2.53
CA LYS A 58 4.67 -24.23 -1.97
C LYS A 58 4.57 -24.26 -0.44
N LYS A 59 5.25 -25.23 0.18
CA LYS A 59 5.32 -25.33 1.64
C LYS A 59 5.88 -24.02 2.23
N GLY A 60 5.10 -23.38 3.09
CA GLY A 60 5.46 -22.11 3.73
C GLY A 60 5.04 -20.85 2.96
N GLU A 61 4.43 -20.98 1.78
CA GLU A 61 3.85 -19.87 1.04
C GLU A 61 2.33 -19.84 1.21
N ALA A 62 1.74 -18.64 1.23
CA ALA A 62 0.30 -18.50 1.14
C ALA A 62 -0.18 -18.68 -0.30
N PHE A 63 -1.35 -19.30 -0.45
CA PHE A 63 -2.03 -19.37 -1.74
C PHE A 63 -2.32 -17.96 -2.26
N ARG A 64 -2.05 -17.71 -3.53
CA ARG A 64 -2.46 -16.48 -4.22
C ARG A 64 -2.73 -16.78 -5.67
N ASN A 65 -3.74 -16.14 -6.25
CA ASN A 65 -4.06 -16.21 -7.67
C ASN A 65 -4.57 -14.87 -8.24
N ASN A 66 -4.28 -13.77 -7.55
CA ASN A 66 -4.55 -12.40 -7.99
C ASN A 66 -3.59 -11.94 -9.09
N ASP A 67 -3.93 -10.85 -9.76
CA ASP A 67 -2.97 -10.16 -10.63
C ASP A 67 -2.15 -9.19 -9.80
N ARG A 68 -0.87 -9.06 -10.12
CA ARG A 68 0.07 -8.24 -9.37
C ARG A 68 1.10 -7.59 -10.28
N MET A 69 1.55 -6.41 -9.89
CA MET A 69 2.80 -5.81 -10.34
C MET A 69 3.64 -5.35 -9.15
N LEU A 70 4.95 -5.28 -9.36
CA LEU A 70 5.93 -4.69 -8.45
C LEU A 70 6.73 -3.67 -9.25
N HIS A 71 6.78 -2.43 -8.80
CA HIS A 71 7.57 -1.39 -9.46
C HIS A 71 8.20 -0.48 -8.42
N ARG A 72 9.52 -0.30 -8.54
CA ARG A 72 10.25 0.63 -7.68
C ARG A 72 10.09 2.06 -8.20
N ASP A 73 9.58 2.95 -7.36
CA ASP A 73 9.40 4.38 -7.68
C ASP A 73 9.58 5.25 -6.43
N GLU A 74 10.82 5.68 -6.19
CA GLU A 74 11.20 6.48 -5.02
C GLU A 74 10.48 7.84 -4.97
N ARG A 75 10.26 8.43 -6.15
CA ARG A 75 9.57 9.71 -6.28
C ARG A 75 8.11 9.58 -5.86
N PHE A 76 7.40 8.57 -6.35
CA PHE A 76 6.00 8.38 -5.96
C PHE A 76 5.87 8.00 -4.48
N ALA A 77 6.74 7.14 -3.96
CA ALA A 77 6.74 6.78 -2.54
C ALA A 77 6.94 8.01 -1.64
N ASP A 78 7.85 8.92 -2.02
CA ASP A 78 8.07 10.19 -1.32
C ASP A 78 6.84 11.11 -1.38
N GLN A 79 6.20 11.22 -2.54
CA GLN A 79 4.96 12.00 -2.69
C GLN A 79 3.81 11.44 -1.85
N LEU A 80 3.60 10.11 -1.89
CA LEU A 80 2.57 9.43 -1.12
C LEU A 80 2.79 9.63 0.38
N TRP A 81 4.02 9.53 0.84
CA TRP A 81 4.36 9.81 2.23
C TRP A 81 4.09 11.26 2.59
N LYS A 82 4.79 12.21 1.96
CA LYS A 82 4.77 13.64 2.36
C LYS A 82 3.39 14.27 2.24
N HIS A 83 2.66 13.95 1.17
CA HIS A 83 1.43 14.65 0.84
C HIS A 83 0.17 13.94 1.30
N ARG A 84 0.25 12.66 1.71
CA ARG A 84 -0.90 11.88 2.17
C ARG A 84 -0.67 11.27 3.54
N LEU A 85 0.27 10.34 3.67
CA LEU A 85 0.35 9.49 4.85
C LEU A 85 0.96 10.18 6.07
N ALA A 86 2.02 10.98 5.90
CA ALA A 86 2.69 11.66 7.02
C ALA A 86 1.75 12.49 7.91
N PRO A 87 0.87 13.36 7.37
CA PRO A 87 -0.07 14.10 8.22
C PRO A 87 -1.15 13.21 8.85
N ILE A 88 -1.61 12.15 8.15
CA ILE A 88 -2.64 11.24 8.66
C ILE A 88 -2.08 10.36 9.80
N CYS A 89 -0.87 9.86 9.62
CA CYS A 89 -0.17 8.98 10.55
C CYS A 89 0.58 9.73 11.65
N ALA A 90 0.37 11.03 11.82
CA ALA A 90 1.13 11.85 12.77
C ALA A 90 0.95 11.41 14.23
N SER A 91 -0.17 10.79 14.56
CA SER A 91 -0.46 10.21 15.88
C SER A 91 0.08 8.80 16.07
N LEU A 92 0.54 8.12 15.02
CA LEU A 92 1.07 6.76 15.14
C LEU A 92 2.41 6.78 15.88
N GLU A 93 2.48 5.93 16.89
CA GLU A 93 3.65 5.73 17.73
C GLU A 93 3.62 4.32 18.27
N ARG A 94 4.76 3.64 18.18
CA ARG A 94 4.96 2.36 18.87
C ARG A 94 5.15 2.60 20.36
N SER A 95 5.02 1.53 21.13
CA SER A 95 5.27 1.55 22.59
C SER A 95 6.72 1.91 22.96
N ASP A 96 7.67 1.75 22.05
CA ASP A 96 9.07 2.15 22.21
C ASP A 96 9.37 3.58 21.69
N GLY A 97 8.35 4.32 21.26
CA GLY A 97 8.46 5.69 20.75
C GLY A 97 8.83 5.79 19.26
N ALA A 98 9.00 4.66 18.55
CA ALA A 98 9.27 4.69 17.12
C ALA A 98 8.03 5.14 16.33
N ARG A 99 8.26 5.93 15.27
CA ARG A 99 7.21 6.47 14.39
C ARG A 99 7.47 6.10 12.93
N PRO A 100 6.43 5.90 12.11
CA PRO A 100 6.62 5.73 10.67
C PRO A 100 7.24 6.99 10.05
N THR A 101 8.22 6.82 9.16
CA THR A 101 9.00 7.95 8.60
C THR A 101 8.95 8.09 7.08
N ASN A 102 8.56 7.03 6.37
CA ASN A 102 8.56 6.98 4.90
C ASN A 102 7.77 5.74 4.42
N VAL A 103 7.60 5.65 3.11
CA VAL A 103 7.07 4.47 2.41
C VAL A 103 8.22 3.76 1.70
N ASN A 104 8.22 2.42 1.71
CA ASN A 104 9.16 1.63 0.92
C ASN A 104 8.91 1.84 -0.58
N ALA A 105 9.99 2.05 -1.34
CA ALA A 105 9.88 2.42 -2.76
C ALA A 105 9.42 1.28 -3.67
N ASP A 106 9.42 0.02 -3.20
CA ASP A 106 8.99 -1.14 -3.98
C ASP A 106 7.45 -1.28 -3.90
N LEU A 107 6.76 -0.48 -4.71
CA LEU A 107 5.30 -0.37 -4.69
C LEU A 107 4.66 -1.58 -5.36
N ARG A 108 3.63 -2.13 -4.71
CA ARG A 108 2.90 -3.32 -5.13
C ARG A 108 1.48 -2.92 -5.46
N VAL A 109 1.02 -3.27 -6.66
CA VAL A 109 -0.39 -3.10 -7.06
C VAL A 109 -0.98 -4.47 -7.28
N TYR A 110 -2.19 -4.65 -6.78
CA TYR A 110 -2.93 -5.90 -6.84
C TYR A 110 -4.29 -5.66 -7.49
N ARG A 111 -4.74 -6.59 -8.33
CA ARG A 111 -6.11 -6.62 -8.86
C ARG A 111 -6.72 -7.98 -8.57
N TYR A 112 -7.95 -7.94 -8.08
CA TYR A 112 -8.75 -9.11 -7.79
C TYR A 112 -10.02 -9.07 -8.64
N THR A 113 -10.33 -10.21 -9.24
CA THR A 113 -11.59 -10.51 -9.92
C THR A 113 -12.29 -11.64 -9.19
N THR A 114 -13.57 -11.88 -9.49
CA THR A 114 -14.35 -12.93 -8.83
C THR A 114 -13.63 -14.28 -8.88
N GLY A 115 -13.43 -14.89 -7.70
CA GLY A 115 -12.73 -16.16 -7.54
C GLY A 115 -11.22 -16.04 -7.29
N GLN A 116 -10.65 -14.84 -7.36
CA GLN A 116 -9.27 -14.59 -6.94
C GLN A 116 -9.19 -14.29 -5.43
N SER A 117 -8.09 -14.69 -4.81
CA SER A 117 -7.82 -14.52 -3.39
C SER A 117 -6.32 -14.52 -3.12
N PHE A 118 -5.96 -14.03 -1.94
CA PHE A 118 -4.67 -14.20 -1.32
C PHE A 118 -4.92 -14.72 0.09
N GLY A 119 -4.46 -15.93 0.38
CA GLY A 119 -4.63 -16.59 1.66
C GLY A 119 -3.93 -15.85 2.81
N PRO A 120 -4.35 -16.11 4.06
CA PRO A 120 -3.75 -15.51 5.25
C PRO A 120 -2.23 -15.72 5.30
N HIS A 121 -1.49 -14.66 5.63
CA HIS A 121 -0.04 -14.67 5.80
C HIS A 121 0.42 -13.55 6.73
N ILE A 122 1.69 -13.62 7.13
CA ILE A 122 2.40 -12.55 7.82
C ILE A 122 3.34 -11.91 6.80
N ASP A 123 3.34 -10.58 6.73
CA ASP A 123 4.28 -9.84 5.91
C ASP A 123 5.70 -10.01 6.45
N VAL A 124 6.64 -10.29 5.53
CA VAL A 124 8.06 -10.39 5.89
C VAL A 124 8.64 -8.98 5.97
N PRO A 125 9.35 -8.62 7.04
CA PRO A 125 10.00 -7.31 7.15
C PRO A 125 10.95 -7.05 5.97
N VAL A 126 10.90 -5.84 5.45
CA VAL A 126 11.83 -5.31 4.46
C VAL A 126 12.83 -4.42 5.18
N VAL A 127 14.11 -4.79 5.11
CA VAL A 127 15.21 -4.00 5.68
C VAL A 127 15.94 -3.28 4.54
N GLU A 128 16.03 -1.95 4.63
CA GLU A 128 16.71 -1.10 3.65
C GLU A 128 17.59 -0.07 4.37
N GLY A 129 18.88 -0.36 4.45
CA GLY A 129 19.84 0.45 5.20
C GLY A 129 19.50 0.48 6.69
N LYS A 130 19.08 1.64 7.21
CA LYS A 130 18.70 1.84 8.61
C LYS A 130 17.20 1.71 8.86
N PHE A 131 16.42 1.44 7.81
CA PHE A 131 14.96 1.35 7.88
C PHE A 131 14.53 -0.11 7.85
N GLU A 132 13.53 -0.43 8.65
CA GLU A 132 12.83 -1.71 8.65
C GLU A 132 11.32 -1.43 8.52
N SER A 133 10.62 -2.24 7.74
CA SER A 133 9.16 -2.08 7.58
C SER A 133 8.43 -2.59 8.82
N GLU A 134 7.66 -1.70 9.45
CA GLU A 134 6.91 -1.98 10.68
C GLU A 134 5.40 -1.89 10.49
N PHE A 135 4.96 -1.13 9.49
CA PHE A 135 3.57 -1.01 9.10
C PHE A 135 3.42 -1.38 7.63
N THR A 136 2.33 -2.07 7.30
CA THR A 136 1.85 -2.23 5.94
C THR A 136 0.71 -1.26 5.69
N VAL A 137 0.79 -0.49 4.61
CA VAL A 137 -0.31 0.36 4.14
C VAL A 137 -0.97 -0.27 2.92
N LEU A 138 -2.29 -0.45 3.00
CA LEU A 138 -3.13 -0.85 1.88
C LEU A 138 -3.97 0.34 1.46
N VAL A 139 -3.77 0.81 0.23
CA VAL A 139 -4.58 1.88 -0.37
C VAL A 139 -5.51 1.23 -1.38
N TYR A 140 -6.82 1.37 -1.15
CA TYR A 140 -7.85 0.88 -2.07
C TYR A 140 -8.01 1.89 -3.21
N LEU A 141 -7.87 1.38 -4.45
CA LEU A 141 -7.99 2.15 -5.70
C LEU A 141 -9.33 1.89 -6.37
#